data_AF-A0A847T513-F1
#
_entry.id   AF-A0A847T513-F1
#
_cell.length_a   1.000
_cell.length_b   1.000
_cell.length_c   1.000
_cell.angle_alpha   90.00
_cell.angle_beta   90.00
_cell.angle_gamma   90.00
#
_symmetry.space_group_name_H-M   'P 1'
#
loop_
_entity.id
_entity.type
_entity.pdbx_description
1 polymer ?
#
loop_
_entity_poly.entity_id
_entity_poly.type
_entity_poly.pdbx_seq_one_letter_code
_entity_poly.pdbx_strand_id
1 'polypeptide(L)'
;MNCPSCGRESSPGAKFCENCGTPLPSVQSFQAPDPQYAQAPPQANGAQPQYGPPPQQESQPYGQQPYGQQPYGQQPYGQPMYPIVQMKNAGIAAVLAFLIAGLGHIYLGLITKGIVFMILMVVLWIVGIFTFGIGFIVYIIFWLWQIYDAYNKANQYNAALQQTGRAPW
;
A
#
# COMPACT_ATOMS: atom_id res chain seq x y z
N MET A 1 -25.36 -2.11 28.29
CA MET A 1 -26.13 -2.69 27.15
C MET A 1 -25.58 -4.07 26.85
N ASN A 2 -26.41 -5.02 26.42
CA ASN A 2 -25.95 -6.39 26.16
C ASN A 2 -25.51 -6.54 24.69
N CYS A 3 -24.45 -7.31 24.47
CA CYS A 3 -23.97 -7.61 23.14
C CYS A 3 -24.96 -8.53 22.39
N PRO A 4 -25.41 -8.17 21.17
CA PRO A 4 -26.37 -8.99 20.43
C PRO A 4 -25.79 -10.31 19.90
N SER A 5 -24.45 -10.43 19.81
CA SER A 5 -23.81 -11.67 19.36
C SER A 5 -23.52 -12.66 20.47
N CYS A 6 -23.06 -12.22 21.64
CA CYS A 6 -22.62 -13.12 22.72
C CYS A 6 -23.41 -13.00 24.03
N GLY A 7 -24.37 -12.07 24.11
CA GLY A 7 -25.28 -11.90 25.25
C GLY A 7 -24.68 -11.25 26.49
N ARG A 8 -23.34 -11.10 26.59
CA ARG A 8 -22.69 -10.47 27.74
C ARG A 8 -22.90 -8.97 27.77
N GLU A 9 -22.86 -8.41 28.98
CA GLU A 9 -22.88 -6.97 29.19
C GLU A 9 -21.66 -6.29 28.55
N SER A 10 -21.84 -5.06 28.11
CA SER A 10 -20.80 -4.25 27.49
C SER A 10 -20.81 -2.84 28.06
N SER A 11 -19.60 -2.29 28.21
CA SER A 11 -19.33 -0.97 28.78
C SER A 11 -20.08 0.15 28.02
N PRO A 12 -20.68 1.13 28.72
CA PRO A 12 -21.36 2.26 28.09
C PRO A 12 -20.41 3.03 27.15
N GLY A 13 -20.81 3.22 25.90
CA GLY A 13 -20.00 3.94 24.89
C GLY A 13 -18.95 3.10 24.15
N ALA A 14 -18.78 1.82 24.49
CA ALA A 14 -17.87 0.93 23.78
C ALA A 14 -18.28 0.75 22.31
N LYS A 15 -17.33 0.91 21.40
CA LYS A 15 -17.54 0.71 19.96
C LYS A 15 -17.58 -0.77 19.57
N PHE A 16 -16.97 -1.63 20.37
CA PHE A 16 -16.87 -3.07 20.18
C PHE A 16 -17.05 -3.80 21.51
N CYS A 17 -17.59 -5.02 21.47
CA CYS A 17 -17.69 -5.87 22.65
C CYS A 17 -16.31 -6.40 23.07
N GLU A 18 -15.91 -6.17 24.33
CA GLU A 18 -14.61 -6.57 24.87
C GLU A 18 -14.39 -8.09 24.93
N ASN A 19 -15.47 -8.86 24.85
CA ASN A 19 -15.42 -10.31 24.94
C ASN A 19 -15.43 -11.04 23.58
N CYS A 20 -16.20 -10.57 22.61
CA CYS A 20 -16.34 -11.26 21.31
C CYS A 20 -15.96 -10.41 20.09
N GLY A 21 -15.65 -9.13 20.28
CA GLY A 21 -15.22 -8.22 19.21
C GLY A 21 -16.35 -7.67 18.33
N THR A 22 -17.61 -8.07 18.53
CA THR A 22 -18.75 -7.57 17.72
C THR A 22 -18.93 -6.06 17.91
N PRO A 23 -19.08 -5.27 16.82
CA PRO A 23 -19.37 -3.84 16.93
C PRO A 23 -20.71 -3.62 17.63
N LEU A 24 -20.75 -2.70 18.59
CA LEU A 24 -21.98 -2.37 19.32
C LEU A 24 -22.65 -1.17 18.65
N PRO A 25 -23.99 -1.22 18.45
CA PRO A 25 -24.71 -0.08 17.90
C PRO A 25 -24.54 1.10 18.85
N SER A 26 -23.92 2.18 18.37
CA SER A 26 -23.77 3.40 19.15
C SER A 26 -25.15 3.99 19.38
N VAL A 27 -25.66 3.88 20.61
CA VAL A 27 -26.89 4.56 21.02
C VAL A 27 -26.55 6.05 21.09
N GLN A 28 -26.68 6.75 19.96
CA GLN A 28 -26.85 8.20 19.97
C GLN A 28 -28.09 8.47 20.82
N SER A 29 -27.91 9.22 21.89
CA SER A 29 -28.98 9.68 22.75
C SER A 29 -29.99 10.46 21.91
N PHE A 30 -31.11 9.82 21.58
CA PHE A 30 -32.29 10.49 21.04
C PHE A 30 -32.83 11.43 22.12
N GLN A 31 -32.54 12.72 21.99
CA GLN A 31 -33.32 13.77 22.67
C GLN A 31 -34.55 14.07 21.80
N ALA A 32 -35.72 14.09 22.46
CA ALA A 32 -37.05 14.18 21.86
C ALA A 32 -37.33 15.56 21.20
N PRO A 33 -38.31 15.66 20.28
CA PRO A 33 -38.64 16.89 19.55
C PRO A 33 -39.60 17.82 20.32
N ASP A 34 -39.41 19.14 20.20
CA ASP A 34 -40.29 20.20 20.73
C ASP A 34 -40.99 20.95 19.56
N PRO A 35 -42.27 21.40 19.65
CA PRO A 35 -43.06 21.86 18.50
C PRO A 35 -43.30 23.39 18.41
N GLN A 36 -43.77 23.81 17.22
CA GLN A 36 -44.33 25.13 16.81
C GLN A 36 -43.29 26.22 16.44
N TYR A 37 -43.41 27.05 15.38
CA TYR A 37 -44.56 27.56 14.62
C TYR A 37 -44.15 28.19 13.24
N ALA A 38 -45.00 28.03 12.22
CA ALA A 38 -45.35 28.93 11.09
C ALA A 38 -44.32 29.45 10.01
N GLN A 39 -44.36 28.79 8.82
CA GLN A 39 -44.38 29.24 7.38
C GLN A 39 -43.80 30.61 6.90
N ALA A 40 -42.72 30.67 6.08
CA ALA A 40 -42.57 30.81 4.57
C ALA A 40 -42.39 32.28 4.04
N PRO A 41 -41.64 32.64 2.94
CA PRO A 41 -41.41 31.96 1.63
C PRO A 41 -39.92 32.02 1.08
N PRO A 42 -39.59 31.68 -0.19
CA PRO A 42 -38.29 31.10 -0.60
C PRO A 42 -37.26 32.07 -1.23
N GLN A 43 -36.05 31.51 -1.46
CA GLN A 43 -34.90 31.97 -2.26
C GLN A 43 -33.72 32.57 -1.47
N ALA A 44 -32.58 31.87 -1.49
CA ALA A 44 -31.35 32.33 -2.12
C ALA A 44 -30.23 31.30 -1.92
N ASN A 45 -29.46 31.09 -2.98
CA ASN A 45 -28.39 30.12 -3.12
C ASN A 45 -27.34 30.15 -1.99
N GLY A 46 -26.92 28.96 -1.54
CA GLY A 46 -25.73 28.74 -0.73
C GLY A 46 -25.26 27.30 -0.92
N ALA A 47 -24.12 27.15 -1.59
CA ALA A 47 -23.63 25.92 -2.19
C ALA A 47 -23.50 24.73 -1.23
N GLN A 48 -24.03 23.57 -1.63
CA GLN A 48 -23.54 22.28 -1.14
C GLN A 48 -22.07 22.13 -1.58
N PRO A 49 -21.14 21.67 -0.73
CA PRO A 49 -19.92 21.06 -1.23
C PRO A 49 -20.31 19.74 -1.89
N GLN A 50 -20.63 19.82 -3.17
CA GLN A 50 -20.66 18.68 -4.06
C GLN A 50 -19.22 18.16 -4.12
N TYR A 51 -18.94 17.09 -3.40
CA TYR A 51 -17.74 16.30 -3.60
C TYR A 51 -17.79 15.74 -5.02
N GLY A 52 -17.32 16.55 -5.97
CA GLY A 52 -17.10 16.10 -7.33
C GLY A 52 -16.03 15.01 -7.32
N PRO A 53 -16.09 14.05 -8.26
CA PRO A 53 -14.96 13.17 -8.48
C PRO A 53 -13.69 14.01 -8.71
N PRO A 54 -12.54 13.64 -8.14
CA PRO A 54 -11.31 14.42 -8.26
C PRO A 54 -10.97 14.66 -9.74
N PRO A 55 -10.42 15.83 -10.09
CA PRO A 55 -10.12 16.19 -11.47
C PRO A 55 -9.21 15.12 -12.08
N GLN A 56 -9.61 14.67 -13.27
CA GLN A 56 -8.85 13.73 -14.08
C GLN A 56 -7.52 14.39 -14.45
N GLN A 57 -6.47 14.04 -13.73
CA GLN A 57 -5.11 14.35 -14.14
C GLN A 57 -4.81 13.53 -15.40
N GLU A 58 -4.92 14.21 -16.53
CA GLU A 58 -4.43 13.79 -17.81
C GLU A 58 -2.91 13.63 -17.72
N SER A 59 -2.45 12.41 -17.50
CA SER A 59 -1.06 12.00 -17.65
C SER A 59 -1.01 10.67 -18.39
N GLN A 60 -0.28 10.71 -19.49
CA GLN A 60 -0.30 9.77 -20.61
C GLN A 60 0.48 8.45 -20.35
N PRO A 61 0.33 7.44 -21.24
CA PRO A 61 0.19 6.04 -20.87
C PRO A 61 1.50 5.24 -20.97
N TYR A 62 1.72 4.31 -20.04
CA TYR A 62 2.61 3.17 -20.28
C TYR A 62 2.14 1.91 -19.53
N GLY A 63 1.58 0.97 -20.31
CA GLY A 63 1.49 -0.47 -20.02
C GLY A 63 0.46 -0.92 -18.98
N GLN A 64 -0.82 -1.00 -19.37
CA GLN A 64 -1.77 -1.85 -18.65
C GLN A 64 -1.46 -3.32 -18.97
N GLN A 65 -1.14 -4.13 -17.95
CA GLN A 65 -1.14 -5.59 -18.09
C GLN A 65 -2.48 -6.16 -17.61
N PRO A 66 -3.02 -7.21 -18.26
CA PRO A 66 -4.41 -7.59 -18.18
C PRO A 66 -4.74 -8.11 -16.78
N TYR A 67 -5.61 -7.41 -16.07
CA TYR A 67 -6.24 -7.91 -14.86
C TYR A 67 -7.06 -9.14 -15.22
N GLY A 68 -6.71 -10.29 -14.66
CA GLY A 68 -7.53 -11.50 -14.77
C GLY A 68 -8.93 -11.21 -14.23
N GLN A 69 -9.94 -11.30 -15.11
CA GLN A 69 -11.34 -11.26 -14.71
C GLN A 69 -11.63 -12.50 -13.86
N GLN A 70 -11.96 -12.31 -12.58
CA GLN A 70 -12.62 -13.37 -11.83
C GLN A 70 -14.11 -13.36 -12.20
N PRO A 71 -14.71 -14.51 -12.57
CA PRO A 71 -16.14 -14.61 -12.82
C PRO A 71 -16.91 -14.18 -11.58
N TYR A 72 -17.89 -13.30 -11.73
CA TYR A 72 -18.80 -12.85 -10.68
C TYR A 72 -19.72 -14.02 -10.28
N GLY A 73 -19.16 -14.98 -9.55
CA GLY A 73 -19.85 -16.08 -8.89
C GLY A 73 -19.97 -15.76 -7.40
N GLN A 74 -21.21 -15.67 -6.94
CA GLN A 74 -21.70 -15.45 -5.58
C GLN A 74 -20.72 -15.79 -4.44
N GLN A 75 -20.43 -14.83 -3.55
CA GLN A 75 -19.57 -15.03 -2.38
C GLN A 75 -20.39 -15.46 -1.13
N PRO A 76 -20.03 -16.57 -0.48
CA PRO A 76 -20.50 -16.91 0.87
C PRO A 76 -19.87 -15.99 1.92
N TYR A 77 -20.69 -15.56 2.88
CA TYR A 77 -20.34 -14.66 3.98
C TYR A 77 -19.19 -15.22 4.84
N GLY A 78 -18.12 -14.44 5.00
CA GLY A 78 -17.03 -14.72 5.93
C GLY A 78 -15.65 -14.96 5.29
N GLN A 79 -15.19 -14.06 4.41
CA GLN A 79 -13.80 -14.08 3.96
C GLN A 79 -12.98 -13.07 4.79
N PRO A 80 -11.83 -13.46 5.39
CA PRO A 80 -10.94 -12.51 6.03
C PRO A 80 -10.46 -11.50 5.00
N MET A 81 -10.57 -10.21 5.31
CA MET A 81 -10.10 -9.12 4.44
C MET A 81 -8.58 -9.25 4.27
N TYR A 82 -8.16 -9.78 3.13
CA TYR A 82 -6.76 -9.85 2.73
C TYR A 82 -6.36 -8.44 2.29
N PRO A 83 -5.30 -7.85 2.88
CA PRO A 83 -4.85 -6.53 2.46
C PRO A 83 -4.48 -6.60 0.97
N ILE A 84 -4.95 -5.64 0.19
CA ILE A 84 -4.66 -5.52 -1.24
C ILE A 84 -3.17 -5.22 -1.45
N VAL A 85 -2.34 -6.28 -1.51
CA VAL A 85 -0.90 -6.11 -1.72
C VAL A 85 -0.65 -5.70 -3.17
N GLN A 86 -0.13 -4.49 -3.35
CA GLN A 86 0.11 -3.90 -4.66
C GLN A 86 1.34 -4.52 -5.35
N MET A 87 1.24 -4.75 -6.66
CA MET A 87 2.40 -5.11 -7.49
C MET A 87 3.39 -3.94 -7.55
N LYS A 88 4.69 -4.25 -7.58
CA LYS A 88 5.78 -3.28 -7.64
C LYS A 88 6.27 -3.10 -9.07
N ASN A 89 6.77 -1.91 -9.42
CA ASN A 89 7.29 -1.67 -10.75
C ASN A 89 8.79 -2.04 -10.83
N ALA A 90 9.12 -3.05 -11.63
CA ALA A 90 10.51 -3.50 -11.80
C ALA A 90 11.41 -2.47 -12.46
N GLY A 91 10.87 -1.64 -13.37
CA GLY A 91 11.61 -0.54 -13.99
C GLY A 91 12.02 0.52 -12.97
N ILE A 92 11.12 0.90 -12.07
CA ILE A 92 11.42 1.86 -11.00
C ILE A 92 12.50 1.28 -10.06
N ALA A 93 12.39 0.00 -9.69
CA ALA A 93 13.41 -0.66 -8.88
C ALA A 93 14.81 -0.61 -9.54
N ALA A 94 14.88 -0.84 -10.85
CA ALA A 94 16.12 -0.78 -11.62
C ALA A 94 16.68 0.64 -11.72
N VAL A 95 15.84 1.64 -12.01
CA VAL A 95 16.25 3.06 -12.07
C VAL A 95 16.76 3.54 -10.71
N LEU A 96 16.07 3.18 -9.63
CA LEU A 96 16.55 3.50 -8.28
C LEU A 96 17.91 2.86 -7.98
N ALA A 97 18.09 1.59 -8.33
CA ALA A 97 19.36 0.88 -8.16
C ALA A 97 20.49 1.46 -9.04
N PHE A 98 20.17 1.99 -10.22
CA PHE A 98 21.12 2.68 -11.08
C PHE A 98 21.59 4.00 -10.48
N LEU A 99 20.65 4.83 -10.01
CA LEU A 99 20.95 6.15 -9.44
C LEU A 99 21.75 6.05 -8.15
N ILE A 100 21.31 5.15 -7.26
CA ILE A 100 21.94 4.96 -5.96
C ILE A 100 21.93 3.45 -5.67
N ALA A 101 23.12 2.86 -5.57
CA ALA A 101 23.25 1.45 -5.26
C ALA A 101 22.46 1.08 -3.99
N GLY A 102 21.76 -0.05 -4.03
CA GLY A 102 20.95 -0.53 -2.90
C GLY A 102 19.56 0.13 -2.72
N LEU A 103 19.26 1.27 -3.36
CA LEU A 103 17.90 1.86 -3.25
C LEU A 103 16.81 1.01 -3.91
N GLY A 104 17.13 0.32 -5.02
CA GLY A 104 16.20 -0.62 -5.65
C GLY A 104 15.76 -1.72 -4.69
N HIS A 105 16.68 -2.25 -3.87
CA HIS A 105 16.37 -3.28 -2.87
C HIS A 105 15.55 -2.73 -1.70
N ILE A 106 15.82 -1.49 -1.28
CA ILE A 106 15.01 -0.82 -0.23
C ILE A 106 13.59 -0.56 -0.72
N TYR A 107 13.39 -0.14 -1.97
CA TYR A 107 12.05 0.04 -2.58
C TYR A 107 11.23 -1.27 -2.56
N LEU A 108 11.89 -2.40 -2.72
CA LEU A 108 11.28 -3.71 -2.66
C LEU A 108 11.00 -4.20 -1.23
N GLY A 109 11.53 -3.54 -0.20
CA GLY A 109 11.44 -3.94 1.21
C GLY A 109 12.66 -4.75 1.72
N LEU A 110 13.65 -5.05 0.87
CA LEU A 110 14.87 -5.76 1.26
C LEU A 110 15.93 -4.80 1.82
N ILE A 111 15.63 -4.18 2.97
CA ILE A 111 16.46 -3.13 3.58
C ILE A 111 17.89 -3.62 3.83
N THR A 112 18.06 -4.82 4.41
CA THR A 112 19.38 -5.38 4.71
C THR A 112 20.24 -5.52 3.46
N LYS A 113 19.66 -6.01 2.35
CA LYS A 113 20.41 -6.17 1.09
C LYS A 113 20.80 -4.81 0.51
N GLY A 114 19.90 -3.84 0.57
CA GLY A 114 20.19 -2.47 0.14
C GLY A 114 21.36 -1.84 0.90
N ILE A 115 21.36 -1.95 2.23
CA ILE A 115 22.45 -1.43 3.08
C ILE A 115 23.78 -2.15 2.76
N VAL A 116 23.75 -3.48 2.63
CA VAL A 116 24.95 -4.26 2.27
C VAL A 116 25.52 -3.81 0.94
N PHE A 117 24.69 -3.60 -0.09
CA PHE A 117 25.15 -3.12 -1.39
C PHE A 117 25.65 -1.68 -1.35
N MET A 118 25.07 -0.79 -0.54
CA MET A 118 25.61 0.56 -0.33
C MET A 118 27.02 0.51 0.27
N ILE A 119 27.22 -0.25 1.34
CA ILE A 119 28.53 -0.37 2.01
C ILE A 119 29.55 -0.99 1.04
N LEU A 120 29.18 -2.08 0.37
CA LEU A 120 30.05 -2.77 -0.57
C LEU A 120 30.47 -1.86 -1.73
N MET A 121 29.57 -1.02 -2.22
CA MET A 121 29.88 -0.05 -3.28
C MET A 121 30.89 0.99 -2.83
N VAL A 122 30.78 1.52 -1.61
CA VAL A 122 31.78 2.45 -1.06
C VAL A 122 33.14 1.76 -0.94
N VAL A 123 33.18 0.52 -0.46
CA VAL A 123 34.42 -0.26 -0.37
C VAL A 123 35.04 -0.49 -1.74
N LEU A 124 34.28 -0.94 -2.73
CA LEU A 124 34.77 -1.16 -4.09
C LEU A 124 35.26 0.14 -4.76
N TRP A 125 34.61 1.27 -4.46
CA TRP A 125 35.05 2.57 -4.95
C TRP A 125 36.40 2.97 -4.34
N ILE A 126 36.58 2.80 -3.03
CA ILE A 126 37.85 3.05 -2.32
C ILE A 126 38.96 2.14 -2.88
N VAL A 127 38.69 0.84 -3.03
CA VAL A 127 39.62 -0.12 -3.63
C VAL A 127 39.98 0.27 -5.06
N GLY A 128 39.02 0.76 -5.85
CA GLY A 128 39.26 1.30 -7.20
C GLY A 128 40.31 2.40 -7.22
N ILE A 129 40.26 3.33 -6.26
CA ILE A 129 41.24 4.41 -6.11
C ILE A 129 42.62 3.85 -5.76
N PHE A 130 42.71 2.98 -4.75
CA PHE A 130 43.99 2.42 -4.29
C PHE A 130 44.64 1.43 -5.27
N THR A 131 43.89 0.93 -6.25
CA THR A 131 44.39 0.02 -7.29
C THR A 131 44.64 0.73 -8.63
N PHE A 132 44.78 2.06 -8.63
CA PHE A 132 44.98 2.88 -9.83
C PHE A 132 43.94 2.61 -10.92
N GLY A 133 42.70 2.32 -10.51
CA GLY A 133 41.55 2.14 -11.39
C GLY A 133 41.28 0.72 -11.86
N ILE A 134 42.15 -0.26 -11.58
CA ILE A 134 41.90 -1.67 -11.90
C ILE A 134 40.63 -2.18 -11.18
N GLY A 135 40.43 -1.78 -9.93
CA GLY A 135 39.24 -2.12 -9.15
C GLY A 135 37.93 -1.58 -9.73
N PHE A 136 37.96 -0.56 -10.60
CA PHE A 136 36.74 -0.05 -11.24
C PHE A 136 36.13 -1.04 -12.23
N ILE A 137 36.91 -1.97 -12.78
CA ILE A 137 36.36 -3.02 -13.66
C ILE A 137 35.39 -3.90 -12.87
N VAL A 138 35.81 -4.35 -11.69
CA VAL A 138 34.97 -5.15 -10.77
C VAL A 138 33.78 -4.33 -10.29
N TYR A 139 34.00 -3.05 -9.96
CA TYR A 139 32.94 -2.12 -9.59
C TYR A 139 31.85 -2.04 -10.66
N ILE A 140 32.19 -1.83 -11.93
CA ILE A 140 31.21 -1.69 -13.02
C ILE A 140 30.44 -2.99 -13.25
N ILE A 141 31.12 -4.14 -13.24
CA ILE A 141 30.46 -5.46 -13.38
C ILE A 141 29.47 -5.66 -12.25
N PHE A 142 29.89 -5.42 -11.00
CA PHE A 142 29.02 -5.58 -9.84
C PHE A 142 27.86 -4.57 -9.85
N TRP A 143 28.10 -3.32 -10.28
CA TRP A 143 27.08 -2.28 -10.36
C TRP A 143 25.99 -2.61 -11.38
N LEU A 144 26.35 -3.15 -12.55
CA LEU A 144 25.36 -3.64 -13.52
C LEU A 144 24.59 -4.85 -12.96
N TRP A 145 25.31 -5.76 -12.30
CA TRP A 145 24.70 -6.94 -11.71
C TRP A 145 23.68 -6.60 -10.61
N GLN A 146 23.97 -5.65 -9.72
CA GLN A 146 23.02 -5.29 -8.65
C GLN A 146 21.76 -4.59 -9.18
N ILE A 147 21.85 -3.84 -10.30
CA ILE A 147 20.67 -3.30 -11.00
C ILE A 147 19.81 -4.45 -11.53
N TYR A 148 20.44 -5.42 -12.20
CA TYR A 148 19.76 -6.61 -12.69
C TYR A 148 19.11 -7.40 -11.54
N ASP A 149 19.79 -7.57 -10.40
CA ASP A 149 19.21 -8.24 -9.23
C ASP A 149 18.01 -7.47 -8.68
N ALA A 150 18.07 -6.14 -8.56
CA ALA A 150 16.92 -5.33 -8.15
C ALA A 150 15.72 -5.50 -9.09
N TYR A 151 15.96 -5.45 -10.41
CA TYR A 151 14.93 -5.70 -11.42
C TYR A 151 14.32 -7.11 -11.30
N ASN A 152 15.17 -8.13 -11.20
CA ASN A 152 14.73 -9.52 -11.11
C ASN A 152 13.95 -9.78 -9.82
N LYS A 153 14.37 -9.21 -8.68
CA LYS A 153 13.63 -9.33 -7.41
C LYS A 153 12.28 -8.64 -7.44
N ALA A 154 12.15 -7.52 -8.16
CA ALA A 154 10.86 -6.88 -8.36
C ALA A 154 9.90 -7.80 -9.13
N ASN A 155 10.40 -8.47 -10.17
CA ASN A 155 9.61 -9.46 -10.92
C ASN A 155 9.26 -10.68 -10.06
N GLN A 156 10.19 -11.17 -9.22
CA GLN A 156 9.91 -12.25 -8.28
C GLN A 156 8.85 -11.86 -7.24
N TYR A 157 8.90 -10.63 -6.74
CA TYR A 157 7.89 -10.10 -5.83
C TYR A 157 6.50 -10.12 -6.48
N ASN A 158 6.38 -9.63 -7.72
CA ASN A 158 5.13 -9.64 -8.46
C ASN A 158 4.63 -11.06 -8.76
N ALA A 159 5.53 -11.97 -9.13
CA ALA A 159 5.18 -13.37 -9.36
C ALA A 159 4.66 -14.06 -8.09
N ALA A 160 5.30 -13.82 -6.94
CA ALA A 160 4.88 -14.35 -5.65
C ALA A 160 3.49 -13.82 -5.24
N LEU A 161 3.23 -12.52 -5.48
CA LEU A 161 1.91 -11.93 -5.25
C LEU A 161 0.83 -12.55 -6.12
N GLN A 162 1.11 -12.79 -7.40
CA GLN A 162 0.15 -13.40 -8.32
C GLN A 162 -0.20 -14.84 -7.92
N GLN A 163 0.77 -15.59 -7.39
CA GLN A 163 0.57 -16.98 -7.01
C GLN A 163 -0.09 -17.16 -5.64
N THR A 164 0.30 -16.35 -4.66
CA THR A 164 -0.05 -16.58 -3.25
C THR A 164 -0.95 -15.50 -2.65
N GLY A 165 -1.07 -14.35 -3.32
CA GLY A 165 -1.71 -13.15 -2.76
C GLY A 165 -0.94 -12.54 -1.58
N ARG A 166 0.27 -13.02 -1.26
CA ARG A 166 1.08 -12.56 -0.11
C ARG A 166 2.47 -12.13 -0.56
N ALA A 167 2.98 -11.06 0.07
CA ALA A 167 4.33 -10.59 -0.20
C ALA A 167 5.37 -11.64 0.25
N PRO A 168 6.43 -11.89 -0.54
CA PRO A 168 7.46 -12.85 -0.19
C PRO A 168 8.43 -12.38 0.91
N TRP A 169 8.45 -11.08 1.22
CA TRP A 169 9.20 -10.45 2.30
C TRP A 169 8.60 -9.09 2.65
#